data_AF-A0A8T4S153-F1
#
_entry.id   AF-A0A8T4S153-F1
#
_cell.length_a   1.000
_cell.length_b   1.000
_cell.length_c   1.000
_cell.angle_alpha   90.00
_cell.angle_beta   90.00
_cell.angle_gamma   90.00
#
_symmetry.space_group_name_H-M   'P 1'
#
loop_
_entity.id
_entity.type
_entity.pdbx_description
1 polymer ?
#
loop_
_entity_poly.entity_id
_entity_poly.type
_entity_poly.pdbx_seq_one_letter_code
_entity_poly.pdbx_strand_id
1 'polypeptide(L)'
;MELIGNTIKKSFVVKHKGEKYFVNYINSDYADPILFNRDNWQILDEDGEELGLYFLKSDINKDNLNQGLLEEIHDKLISFCVENFDNYQPILNKI
;
A
#
# COMPACT_ATOMS: atom_id res chain seq x y z
N MET A 1 -1.48 9.74 -33.28
CA MET A 1 -1.24 9.77 -31.82
C MET A 1 -1.37 8.36 -31.32
N GLU A 2 -0.49 7.94 -30.40
CA GLU A 2 -0.48 6.61 -29.81
C GLU A 2 -0.39 6.71 -28.28
N LEU A 3 -1.07 5.80 -27.59
CA LEU A 3 -0.96 5.65 -26.14
C LEU A 3 0.24 4.75 -25.85
N ILE A 4 1.21 5.27 -25.10
CA ILE A 4 2.48 4.57 -24.80
C ILE A 4 2.50 3.91 -23.41
N GLY A 5 1.50 4.19 -22.58
CA GLY A 5 1.38 3.64 -21.23
C GLY A 5 0.45 4.44 -20.34
N ASN A 6 0.20 3.92 -19.14
CA ASN A 6 -0.63 4.49 -18.11
C ASN A 6 -0.13 4.10 -16.70
N THR A 7 -0.39 4.99 -15.74
CA THR A 7 -0.10 4.75 -14.32
C THR A 7 -1.32 5.03 -13.48
N ILE A 8 -1.65 4.08 -12.61
CA ILE A 8 -2.70 4.21 -11.61
C ILE A 8 -2.03 4.47 -10.27
N LYS A 9 -2.43 5.55 -9.58
CA LYS A 9 -1.99 5.84 -8.21
C LYS A 9 -3.22 6.12 -7.35
N LYS A 10 -3.26 5.56 -6.14
CA LYS A 10 -4.33 5.83 -5.18
C LYS A 10 -3.79 5.84 -3.75
N SER A 11 -4.28 6.77 -2.94
CA SER A 11 -3.91 6.89 -1.53
C SER A 11 -5.15 6.78 -0.66
N PHE A 12 -5.03 6.02 0.41
CA PHE A 12 -6.08 5.80 1.40
C PHE A 12 -5.57 6.17 2.79
N VAL A 13 -6.47 6.67 3.63
CA VAL A 13 -6.23 6.83 5.06
C VAL A 13 -7.18 5.88 5.75
N VAL A 14 -6.63 4.87 6.42
CA VAL A 14 -7.39 3.79 7.03
C VAL A 14 -7.21 3.86 8.55
N LYS A 15 -8.31 3.75 9.30
CA LYS A 15 -8.24 3.60 10.76
C LYS A 15 -8.54 2.16 11.13
N HIS A 16 -7.62 1.48 11.81
CA HIS A 16 -7.78 0.10 12.25
C HIS A 16 -7.37 -0.04 13.72
N LYS A 17 -8.28 -0.56 14.56
CA LYS A 17 -8.07 -0.77 16.01
C LYS A 17 -7.61 0.47 16.81
N GLY A 18 -7.93 1.67 16.33
CA GLY A 18 -7.53 2.93 16.99
C GLY A 18 -6.39 3.64 16.27
N GLU A 19 -5.54 2.87 15.61
CA GLU A 19 -4.37 3.32 14.86
C GLU A 19 -4.73 3.84 13.47
N LYS A 20 -3.95 4.80 12.97
CA LYS A 20 -4.10 5.38 11.64
C LYS A 20 -2.99 4.89 10.73
N TYR A 21 -3.38 4.48 9.52
CA TYR A 21 -2.47 4.02 8.48
C TYR A 21 -2.68 4.79 7.18
N PHE A 22 -1.58 5.03 6.47
CA PHE A 22 -1.59 5.58 5.12
C PHE A 22 -1.23 4.47 4.13
N VAL A 23 -2.19 4.08 3.30
CA VAL A 23 -2.03 3.00 2.33
C VAL A 23 -1.94 3.60 0.94
N ASN A 24 -0.81 3.45 0.25
CA ASN A 24 -0.63 3.94 -1.11
C ASN A 24 -0.52 2.77 -2.10
N TYR A 25 -1.22 2.89 -3.22
CA TYR A 25 -1.16 1.98 -4.35
C TYR A 25 -0.55 2.70 -5.55
N ILE A 26 0.35 2.02 -6.25
CA ILE A 26 0.91 2.45 -7.52
C ILE A 26 1.02 1.24 -8.46
N ASN A 27 0.55 1.37 -9.69
CA ASN A 27 0.73 0.38 -10.75
C ASN A 27 0.95 1.08 -12.09
N SER A 28 1.92 0.60 -12.85
CA SER A 28 2.37 1.21 -14.10
C SER A 28 2.62 0.11 -15.12
N ASP A 29 2.17 0.30 -16.35
CA ASP A 29 2.47 -0.60 -17.48
C ASP A 29 3.82 -0.30 -18.15
N TYR A 30 4.52 0.74 -17.67
CA TYR A 30 5.90 1.07 -18.01
C TYR A 30 6.81 1.05 -16.77
N ALA A 31 8.11 1.07 -17.02
CA ALA A 31 9.12 1.07 -15.98
C ALA A 31 9.05 2.33 -15.10
N ASP A 32 8.48 2.21 -13.90
CA ASP A 32 8.52 3.26 -12.86
C ASP A 32 9.64 2.91 -11.84
N PRO A 33 10.65 3.78 -11.66
CA PRO A 33 11.74 3.53 -10.71
C PRO A 33 11.28 3.22 -9.28
N ILE A 34 10.12 3.72 -8.86
CA ILE A 34 9.53 3.48 -7.54
C ILE A 34 9.13 2.01 -7.38
N LEU A 35 8.80 1.32 -8.48
CA LEU A 35 8.37 -0.08 -8.51
C LEU A 35 9.54 -1.07 -8.72
N PHE A 36 10.76 -0.61 -8.97
CA PHE A 36 11.88 -1.51 -9.27
C PHE A 36 12.28 -2.42 -8.11
N ASN A 37 12.08 -1.98 -6.87
CA ASN A 37 12.48 -2.71 -5.67
C ASN A 37 11.34 -2.82 -4.65
N ARG A 38 10.08 -2.71 -5.10
CA ARG A 38 8.93 -2.56 -4.21
C ARG A 38 7.67 -3.17 -4.82
N ASP A 39 6.79 -3.68 -3.96
CA ASP A 39 5.41 -3.99 -4.33
C ASP A 39 4.63 -2.72 -4.72
N ASN A 40 3.49 -2.93 -5.37
CA ASN A 40 2.52 -1.93 -5.76
C ASN A 40 1.86 -1.26 -4.55
N TRP A 41 1.95 -1.85 -3.35
CA TRP A 41 1.38 -1.32 -2.12
C TRP A 41 2.44 -0.83 -1.14
N GLN A 42 2.16 0.31 -0.52
CA GLN A 42 2.89 0.88 0.60
C GLN A 42 1.93 1.07 1.76
N ILE A 43 2.37 0.74 2.98
CA ILE A 43 1.63 1.06 4.18
C ILE A 43 2.55 1.81 5.14
N LEU A 44 2.14 2.99 5.57
CA LEU A 44 2.80 3.78 6.61
C LEU A 44 1.89 3.83 7.85
N ASP A 45 2.49 3.83 9.04
CA ASP A 45 1.77 4.13 10.27
C ASP A 45 1.56 5.64 10.47
N GLU A 46 1.08 6.03 11.64
CA GLU A 46 0.76 7.43 11.95
C GLU A 46 1.99 8.33 12.08
N ASP A 47 3.14 7.76 12.43
CA ASP A 47 4.43 8.44 12.52
C ASP A 47 5.10 8.55 11.13
N GLY A 48 4.53 7.87 10.13
CA GLY A 48 5.06 7.83 8.76
C GLY A 48 6.11 6.75 8.55
N GLU A 49 6.27 5.84 9.52
CA GLU A 49 7.14 4.69 9.39
C GLU A 49 6.48 3.64 8.52
N GLU A 50 7.25 3.10 7.58
CA GLU A 50 6.74 2.05 6.72
C GLU A 50 6.56 0.77 7.52
N LEU A 51 5.36 0.18 7.46
CA LEU A 51 5.11 -1.17 7.91
C LEU A 51 5.82 -2.12 6.94
N GLY A 52 7.13 -2.23 7.14
CA GLY A 52 8.07 -2.91 6.27
C GLY A 52 7.85 -4.41 6.34
N LEU A 53 7.06 -4.95 5.42
CA LEU A 53 7.34 -6.25 4.87
C LEU A 53 8.19 -6.02 3.63
N TYR A 54 9.50 -5.88 3.83
CA TYR A 54 10.42 -6.12 2.73
C TYR A 54 10.28 -7.60 2.38
N PHE A 55 9.30 -7.97 1.55
CA PHE A 55 9.31 -9.22 0.81
C PHE A 55 10.41 -9.13 -0.25
N LEU A 56 11.65 -8.96 0.18
CA LEU A 56 12.76 -9.45 -0.59
C LEU A 56 12.49 -10.95 -0.75
N LYS A 57 12.43 -11.43 -1.98
CA LYS A 57 12.27 -12.86 -2.29
C LYS A 57 13.26 -13.77 -1.51
N SER A 58 14.29 -13.21 -0.89
CA SER A 58 15.30 -13.87 -0.07
C SER A 58 15.01 -13.98 1.44
N ASP A 59 14.05 -13.23 1.99
CA ASP A 59 14.02 -12.95 3.45
C ASP A 59 13.10 -13.87 4.28
N ILE A 60 12.92 -15.12 3.83
CA ILE A 60 12.05 -16.15 4.44
C ILE A 60 12.41 -16.54 5.90
N ASN A 61 13.43 -15.95 6.56
CA ASN A 61 14.03 -16.56 7.75
C ASN A 61 14.32 -15.65 8.98
N LYS A 62 13.56 -14.60 9.30
CA LYS A 62 13.77 -13.86 10.57
C LYS A 62 12.48 -13.46 11.32
N ASP A 63 12.33 -14.04 12.52
CA ASP A 63 11.43 -13.69 13.62
C ASP A 63 9.90 -13.77 13.38
N ASN A 64 9.43 -15.02 13.36
CA ASN A 64 8.09 -15.49 12.97
C ASN A 64 6.86 -14.90 13.69
N LEU A 65 6.97 -14.29 14.89
CA LEU A 65 5.79 -13.89 15.68
C LEU A 65 5.35 -12.45 15.39
N ASN A 66 6.29 -11.51 15.35
CA ASN A 66 5.98 -10.12 14.99
C ASN A 66 5.74 -10.00 13.49
N GLN A 67 6.44 -10.81 12.68
CA GLN A 67 6.25 -10.86 11.25
C GLN A 67 4.82 -11.34 10.89
N GLY A 68 4.32 -12.40 11.53
CA GLY A 68 2.97 -12.89 11.25
C GLY A 68 1.86 -11.90 11.61
N LEU A 69 2.03 -11.13 12.69
CA LEU A 69 1.08 -10.07 13.06
C LEU A 69 1.13 -8.89 12.08
N LEU A 70 2.32 -8.52 11.61
CA LEU A 70 2.51 -7.48 10.61
C LEU A 70 1.93 -7.89 9.25
N GLU A 71 2.13 -9.14 8.83
CA GLU A 71 1.51 -9.73 7.64
C GLU A 71 -0.02 -9.68 7.73
N GLU A 72 -0.60 -10.09 8.87
CA GLU A 72 -2.04 -10.05 9.07
C GLU A 72 -2.62 -8.63 8.99
N ILE A 73 -1.93 -7.64 9.58
CA ILE A 73 -2.36 -6.23 9.51
C ILE A 73 -2.24 -5.72 8.06
N HIS A 74 -1.14 -6.03 7.40
CA HIS A 74 -0.89 -5.64 6.02
C HIS A 74 -1.97 -6.17 5.07
N ASP A 75 -2.27 -7.46 5.12
CA ASP A 75 -3.28 -8.11 4.29
C ASP A 75 -4.68 -7.55 4.53
N LYS A 76 -5.03 -7.26 5.80
CA LYS A 76 -6.31 -6.65 6.16
C LYS A 76 -6.45 -5.24 5.60
N LEU A 77 -5.41 -4.42 5.71
CA LEU A 77 -5.41 -3.05 5.21
C LEU A 77 -5.50 -3.01 3.68
N ILE A 78 -4.75 -3.87 2.98
CA ILE A 78 -4.83 -4.00 1.52
C ILE A 78 -6.21 -4.49 1.10
N SER A 79 -6.72 -5.56 1.70
CA SER A 79 -8.03 -6.11 1.36
C SER A 79 -9.13 -5.06 1.50
N PHE A 80 -9.11 -4.30 2.60
CA PHE A 80 -10.04 -3.20 2.80
C PHE A 80 -9.91 -2.12 1.69
N CYS A 81 -8.70 -1.76 1.29
CA CYS A 81 -8.49 -0.78 0.23
C CYS A 81 -8.93 -1.29 -1.15
N VAL A 82 -8.73 -2.58 -1.44
CA VAL A 82 -9.18 -3.23 -2.69
C VAL A 82 -10.71 -3.22 -2.78
N GLU A 83 -11.40 -3.61 -1.70
CA GLU A 83 -12.88 -3.59 -1.65
C GLU A 83 -13.46 -2.18 -1.87
N ASN A 84 -12.70 -1.15 -1.51
CA ASN A 84 -13.10 0.24 -1.62
C ASN A 84 -12.41 0.98 -2.78
N PHE A 85 -11.71 0.25 -3.67
CA PHE A 85 -10.82 0.87 -4.64
C PHE A 85 -11.54 1.78 -5.64
N ASP A 86 -12.71 1.40 -6.14
CA ASP A 86 -13.47 2.26 -7.06
C ASP A 86 -14.54 3.10 -6.34
N ASN A 87 -15.00 2.60 -5.19
CA ASN A 87 -16.13 3.17 -4.44
C ASN A 87 -15.73 4.38 -3.59
N TYR A 88 -14.50 4.42 -3.08
CA TYR A 88 -14.05 5.54 -2.27
C TYR A 88 -13.72 6.76 -3.15
N GLN A 89 -14.62 7.73 -3.11
CA GLN A 89 -14.48 9.06 -3.69
C GLN A 89 -14.25 10.05 -2.55
N PRO A 90 -13.01 10.52 -2.31
CA PRO A 90 -12.77 11.50 -1.26
C PRO A 90 -13.60 12.76 -1.57
N ILE A 91 -14.41 13.19 -0.60
CA ILE A 91 -15.15 14.45 -0.73
C ILE A 91 -14.10 15.55 -0.81
N LEU A 92 -13.92 16.13 -2.01
CA LEU A 92 -13.17 17.35 -2.19
C LEU A 92 -13.92 18.45 -1.43
N ASN A 93 -13.61 18.62 -0.15
CA ASN A 93 -13.91 19.87 0.52
C ASN A 93 -13.11 20.95 -0.21
N LYS A 94 -13.78 21.64 -1.13
CA LYS A 94 -13.30 22.88 -1.72
C LYS A 94 -13.01 23.82 -0.56
N ILE A 95 -11.73 24.07 -0.31
CA ILE A 95 -11.29 25.24 0.45
C ILE A 95 -11.53 26.46 -0.45
#